data_AF-A0A7L8AGK9-F1
#
_entry.id   AF-A0A7L8AGK9-F1
#
_cell.length_a   1.000
_cell.length_b   1.000
_cell.length_c   1.000
_cell.angle_alpha   90.00
_cell.angle_beta   90.00
_cell.angle_gamma   90.00
#
_symmetry.space_group_name_H-M   'P 1'
#
loop_
_entity.id
_entity.type
_entity.pdbx_description
1 polymer ?
#
loop_
_entity_poly.entity_id
_entity_poly.type
_entity_poly.pdbx_seq_one_letter_code
_entity_poly.pdbx_strand_id
1 'polypeptide(L)'
;MNRKLILIFLLTIVQISWAQDCDFEIRNLSDILNGKSELINKSEYEKIVIISEKLIEFKPKSELELNEEYPEVFKFKDSCYTFSVKQNIGIGIKTPELKACKYLLKEKGYSNYEFKGVYCGNALIEIMEFEGWGFLSVDLKNGLTCRTMGKPMTSDGETAISYSNYYGEEEIALTDLKTKEQYVIGIEGWRTIESKVSKNRYYLKLESDFQTNCEKEIKYLKVERKN
;
A
#
# COMPACT_ATOMS: atom_id res chain seq x y z
N MET A 1 -42.14 26.10 31.89
CA MET A 1 -40.87 25.51 31.43
C MET A 1 -40.36 26.33 30.26
N ASN A 2 -39.28 27.10 30.45
CA ASN A 2 -38.89 28.19 29.56
C ASN A 2 -38.40 27.67 28.21
N ARG A 3 -39.12 27.99 27.11
CA ARG A 3 -38.76 27.61 25.72
C ARG A 3 -37.32 27.98 25.34
N LYS A 4 -36.76 29.03 25.97
CA LYS A 4 -35.35 29.44 25.80
C LYS A 4 -34.34 28.38 26.28
N LEU A 5 -34.64 27.66 27.37
CA LEU A 5 -33.75 26.62 27.91
C LEU A 5 -33.73 25.37 27.01
N ILE A 6 -34.87 25.02 26.42
CA ILE A 6 -34.98 23.89 25.48
C ILE A 6 -34.20 24.17 24.20
N LEU A 7 -34.25 25.41 23.68
CA LEU A 7 -33.51 25.81 22.49
C LEU A 7 -31.99 25.80 22.72
N ILE A 8 -31.52 26.26 23.89
CA ILE A 8 -30.09 26.22 24.25
C ILE A 8 -29.63 24.76 24.36
N PHE A 9 -30.43 23.89 24.99
CA PHE A 9 -30.11 22.47 25.16
C PHE A 9 -30.05 21.73 23.81
N LEU A 10 -30.99 22.01 22.89
CA LEU A 10 -30.98 21.48 21.53
C LEU A 10 -29.79 22.00 20.70
N LEU A 11 -29.46 23.29 20.82
CA LEU A 11 -28.29 23.87 20.14
C LEU A 11 -26.98 23.26 20.65
N THR A 12 -26.85 22.99 21.95
CA THR A 12 -25.67 22.29 22.49
C THR A 12 -25.59 20.83 22.05
N ILE A 13 -26.71 20.09 21.99
CA ILE A 13 -26.72 18.71 21.48
C ILE A 13 -26.36 18.67 19.98
N VAL A 14 -26.86 19.63 19.20
CA VAL A 14 -26.52 19.74 17.77
C VAL A 14 -25.05 20.11 17.61
N GLN A 15 -24.49 21.05 18.38
CA GLN A 15 -23.06 21.38 18.30
C GLN A 15 -22.13 20.22 18.73
N ILE A 16 -22.56 19.37 19.66
CA ILE A 16 -21.80 18.19 20.05
C ILE A 16 -21.91 17.08 18.98
N SER A 17 -23.05 16.98 18.28
CA SER A 17 -23.26 15.96 17.22
C SER A 17 -22.52 16.23 15.88
N TRP A 18 -21.92 17.42 15.72
CA TRP A 18 -21.10 17.78 14.56
C TRP A 18 -19.60 17.75 14.86
N ALA A 19 -19.20 17.34 16.07
CA ALA A 19 -17.92 16.67 16.21
C ALA A 19 -18.12 15.28 15.60
N GLN A 20 -17.88 15.14 14.28
CA GLN A 20 -17.58 13.82 13.75
C GLN A 20 -16.36 13.34 14.53
N ASP A 21 -16.54 12.42 15.48
CA ASP A 21 -15.44 11.74 16.15
C ASP A 21 -14.51 11.23 15.05
N CYS A 22 -13.35 11.88 14.92
CA CYS A 22 -12.29 11.52 13.99
C CYS A 22 -11.53 10.31 14.53
N ASP A 23 -12.29 9.29 14.92
CA ASP A 23 -11.75 8.11 15.55
C ASP A 23 -10.86 7.37 14.55
N PHE A 24 -9.62 7.17 14.95
CA PHE A 24 -8.68 6.41 14.15
C PHE A 24 -9.09 4.94 14.20
N GLU A 25 -9.60 4.44 13.09
CA GLU A 25 -9.98 3.05 12.92
C GLU A 25 -9.09 2.36 11.90
N ILE A 26 -8.59 1.17 12.25
CA ILE A 26 -7.87 0.30 11.33
C ILE A 26 -8.84 -0.79 10.89
N ARG A 27 -9.09 -0.89 9.58
CA ARG A 27 -9.88 -1.98 9.00
C ARG A 27 -8.95 -3.02 8.39
N ASN A 28 -9.16 -4.29 8.71
CA ASN A 28 -8.46 -5.38 8.02
C ASN A 28 -9.12 -5.63 6.66
N LEU A 29 -8.40 -5.39 5.58
CA LEU A 29 -8.86 -5.62 4.21
C LEU A 29 -8.45 -7.03 3.73
N SER A 30 -7.34 -7.57 4.24
CA SER A 30 -6.90 -8.96 3.99
C SER A 30 -5.95 -9.43 5.08
N ASP A 31 -6.09 -10.68 5.51
CA ASP A 31 -5.30 -11.32 6.58
C ASP A 31 -4.65 -12.65 6.16
N ILE A 32 -4.51 -12.90 4.85
CA ILE A 32 -3.90 -14.13 4.31
C ILE A 32 -2.49 -14.33 4.86
N LEU A 33 -1.69 -13.26 4.87
CA LEU A 33 -0.46 -13.25 5.63
C LEU A 33 -0.80 -12.96 7.08
N ASN A 34 -0.28 -13.78 8.01
CA ASN A 34 -0.42 -13.56 9.44
C ASN A 34 0.35 -12.30 9.88
N GLY A 35 -0.29 -11.15 9.76
CA GLY A 35 0.25 -9.83 10.12
C GLY A 35 -0.33 -9.27 11.42
N LYS A 36 0.27 -8.19 11.89
CA LYS A 36 -0.23 -7.37 12.99
C LYS A 36 0.02 -5.90 12.68
N SER A 37 -0.94 -5.06 13.01
CA SER A 37 -0.76 -3.61 13.12
C SER A 37 -1.06 -3.14 14.54
N GLU A 38 -0.25 -2.24 15.07
CA GLU A 38 -0.49 -1.62 16.38
C GLU A 38 -0.07 -0.16 16.40
N LEU A 39 -0.84 0.67 17.10
CA LEU A 39 -0.45 2.03 17.41
C LEU A 39 0.70 2.01 18.42
N ILE A 40 1.70 2.85 18.18
CA ILE A 40 2.86 3.00 19.05
C ILE A 40 3.02 4.47 19.45
N ASN A 41 3.79 4.70 20.50
CA ASN A 41 4.10 6.05 20.94
C ASN A 41 5.21 6.67 20.09
N LYS A 42 5.22 8.00 19.98
CA LYS A 42 6.28 8.78 19.31
C LYS A 42 7.69 8.36 19.75
N SER A 43 7.89 8.14 21.05
CA SER A 43 9.18 7.75 21.61
C SER A 43 9.65 6.35 21.17
N GLU A 44 8.74 5.44 20.84
CA GLU A 44 9.10 4.15 20.23
C GLU A 44 9.54 4.35 18.77
N TYR A 45 8.79 5.15 18.01
CA TYR A 45 9.12 5.48 16.61
C TYR A 45 10.47 6.21 16.46
N GLU A 46 10.78 7.13 17.38
CA GLU A 46 12.02 7.91 17.35
C GLU A 46 13.26 7.09 17.71
N LYS A 47 13.12 6.04 18.53
CA LYS A 47 14.22 5.10 18.85
C LYS A 47 14.65 4.26 17.66
N ILE A 48 13.78 4.11 16.65
CA ILE A 48 14.13 3.40 15.43
C ILE A 48 15.10 4.29 14.64
N VAL A 49 16.38 3.90 14.71
CA VAL A 49 17.43 4.48 13.88
C VAL A 49 17.00 4.34 12.44
N ILE A 50 16.94 5.46 11.75
CA ILE A 50 16.81 5.47 10.29
C ILE A 50 18.03 4.72 9.78
N ILE A 51 17.85 3.46 9.37
CA ILE A 51 18.86 2.80 8.57
C ILE A 51 18.80 3.49 7.21
N SER A 52 19.52 4.60 7.10
CA SER A 52 19.65 5.44 5.92
C SER A 52 20.61 4.84 4.88
N GLU A 53 21.06 3.59 5.05
CA GLU A 53 22.07 3.00 4.18
C GLU A 53 21.59 1.62 3.73
N LYS A 54 20.99 1.60 2.52
CA LYS A 54 20.32 0.47 1.81
C LYS A 54 18.80 0.30 2.03
N LEU A 55 18.02 1.37 2.12
CA LEU A 55 16.57 1.26 1.89
C LEU A 55 16.34 0.84 0.43
N ILE A 56 15.98 -0.43 0.26
CA ILE A 56 15.82 -1.14 -1.01
C ILE A 56 17.16 -1.35 -1.73
N GLU A 57 17.55 -2.59 -2.05
CA GLU A 57 18.41 -2.81 -3.22
C GLU A 57 17.58 -2.51 -4.48
N PHE A 58 17.12 -1.28 -4.63
CA PHE A 58 16.41 -0.85 -5.82
C PHE A 58 17.47 -0.52 -6.86
N LYS A 59 17.55 -1.36 -7.88
CA LYS A 59 18.43 -1.16 -9.01
C LYS A 59 17.53 -0.83 -10.20
N PRO A 60 17.49 0.43 -10.66
CA PRO A 60 16.79 0.77 -11.90
C PRO A 60 17.23 -0.18 -13.00
N LYS A 61 16.27 -0.70 -13.75
CA LYS A 61 16.50 -1.68 -14.79
C LYS A 61 15.44 -1.54 -15.86
N SER A 62 15.88 -1.48 -17.10
CA SER A 62 15.00 -1.28 -18.25
C SER A 62 14.24 -2.57 -18.60
N GLU A 63 13.16 -2.38 -19.36
CA GLU A 63 12.40 -3.48 -19.97
C GLU A 63 13.30 -4.38 -20.82
N LEU A 64 14.22 -3.80 -21.60
CA LEU A 64 15.14 -4.55 -22.46
C LEU A 64 16.06 -5.48 -21.65
N GLU A 65 16.72 -4.93 -20.64
CA GLU A 65 17.63 -5.70 -19.78
C GLU A 65 16.90 -6.84 -19.05
N LEU A 66 15.66 -6.59 -18.60
CA LEU A 66 14.87 -7.62 -17.92
C LEU A 66 14.43 -8.73 -18.87
N ASN A 67 14.05 -8.39 -20.10
CA ASN A 67 13.70 -9.36 -21.13
C ASN A 67 14.89 -10.22 -21.54
N GLU A 68 16.09 -9.64 -21.61
CA GLU A 68 17.32 -10.36 -21.95
C GLU A 68 17.77 -11.31 -20.83
N GLU A 69 17.71 -10.87 -19.58
CA GLU A 69 18.16 -11.68 -18.44
C GLU A 69 17.15 -12.73 -17.98
N TYR A 70 15.85 -12.46 -18.11
CA TYR A 70 14.78 -13.33 -17.63
C TYR A 70 13.72 -13.61 -18.71
N PRO A 71 14.10 -14.15 -19.88
CA PRO A 71 13.20 -14.35 -21.02
C PRO A 71 12.06 -15.34 -20.73
N GLU A 72 12.25 -16.25 -19.76
CA GLU A 72 11.21 -17.20 -19.37
C GLU A 72 10.10 -16.58 -18.52
N VAL A 73 10.42 -15.48 -17.81
CA VAL A 73 9.48 -14.72 -16.97
C VAL A 73 8.77 -13.65 -17.80
N PHE A 74 9.53 -12.88 -18.59
CA PHE A 74 8.98 -11.75 -19.34
C PHE A 74 8.63 -12.14 -20.77
N LYS A 75 7.47 -12.79 -20.91
CA LYS A 75 6.91 -13.19 -22.21
C LYS A 75 5.94 -12.12 -22.71
N PHE A 76 6.42 -11.29 -23.63
CA PHE A 76 5.58 -10.27 -24.26
C PHE A 76 4.77 -10.85 -25.41
N LYS A 77 3.43 -10.77 -25.32
CA LYS A 77 2.51 -11.23 -26.34
C LYS A 77 1.25 -10.36 -26.36
N ASP A 78 0.72 -10.07 -27.55
CA ASP A 78 -0.53 -9.30 -27.72
C ASP A 78 -0.51 -7.96 -26.96
N SER A 79 0.63 -7.27 -26.99
CA SER A 79 0.89 -6.00 -26.28
C SER A 79 0.85 -6.07 -24.75
N CYS A 80 0.99 -7.27 -24.18
CA CYS A 80 0.97 -7.49 -22.73
C CYS A 80 2.10 -8.41 -22.26
N TYR A 81 2.55 -8.19 -21.03
CA TYR A 81 3.10 -9.25 -20.20
C TYR A 81 1.99 -9.87 -19.36
N THR A 82 2.05 -11.18 -19.18
CA THR A 82 1.10 -11.93 -18.35
C THR A 82 1.87 -12.73 -17.31
N PHE A 83 1.46 -12.62 -16.05
CA PHE A 83 2.15 -13.24 -14.95
C PHE A 83 1.20 -14.09 -14.11
N SER A 84 1.73 -15.19 -13.58
CA SER A 84 0.97 -16.07 -12.68
C SER A 84 0.79 -15.42 -11.32
N VAL A 85 -0.37 -15.64 -10.71
CA VAL A 85 -0.73 -15.09 -9.40
C VAL A 85 -1.10 -16.23 -8.48
N LYS A 86 -0.70 -16.13 -7.21
CA LYS A 86 -1.28 -16.98 -6.16
C LYS A 86 -2.67 -16.40 -5.86
N GLN A 87 -3.74 -17.09 -6.28
CA GLN A 87 -5.12 -16.60 -6.19
C GLN A 87 -5.40 -15.94 -4.82
N ASN A 88 -5.72 -14.65 -4.82
CA ASN A 88 -5.96 -13.85 -3.63
C ASN A 88 -7.40 -13.35 -3.62
N ILE A 89 -8.28 -14.13 -3.01
CA ILE A 89 -9.74 -13.89 -2.96
C ILE A 89 -10.06 -12.67 -2.06
N GLY A 90 -9.20 -12.32 -1.09
CA GLY A 90 -9.45 -11.29 -0.07
C GLY A 90 -9.39 -9.85 -0.58
N ILE A 91 -8.48 -9.53 -1.51
CA ILE A 91 -8.30 -8.18 -2.06
C ILE A 91 -8.98 -7.97 -3.43
N GLY A 92 -9.93 -8.84 -3.78
CA GLY A 92 -10.71 -8.72 -5.03
C GLY A 92 -9.98 -9.17 -6.31
N ILE A 93 -8.77 -9.75 -6.23
CA ILE A 93 -8.09 -10.34 -7.39
C ILE A 93 -8.69 -11.72 -7.69
N LYS A 94 -9.74 -11.72 -8.52
CA LYS A 94 -10.43 -12.95 -8.96
C LYS A 94 -9.74 -13.65 -10.14
N THR A 95 -8.75 -13.01 -10.76
CA THR A 95 -8.08 -13.54 -11.94
C THR A 95 -6.84 -14.35 -11.55
N PRO A 96 -6.60 -15.52 -12.17
CA PRO A 96 -5.41 -16.34 -11.90
C PRO A 96 -4.11 -15.69 -12.41
N GLU A 97 -4.24 -14.60 -13.17
CA GLU A 97 -3.15 -13.90 -13.83
C GLU A 97 -3.30 -12.39 -13.64
N LEU A 98 -2.16 -11.70 -13.59
CA LEU A 98 -2.05 -10.24 -13.66
C LEU A 98 -1.33 -9.87 -14.95
N LYS A 99 -1.70 -8.73 -15.53
CA LYS A 99 -1.16 -8.29 -16.82
C LYS A 99 -0.60 -6.88 -16.75
N ALA A 100 0.47 -6.66 -17.52
CA ALA A 100 1.00 -5.33 -17.79
C ALA A 100 0.86 -5.08 -19.29
N CYS A 101 -0.09 -4.22 -19.69
CA CYS A 101 -0.48 -4.04 -21.08
C CYS A 101 -0.26 -2.60 -21.56
N LYS A 102 0.01 -2.45 -22.86
CA LYS A 102 0.06 -1.13 -23.54
C LYS A 102 -1.13 -1.01 -24.49
N TYR A 103 -2.23 -0.45 -23.98
CA TYR A 103 -3.44 -0.13 -24.72
C TYR A 103 -3.71 1.39 -24.65
N LEU A 104 -3.06 2.16 -25.53
CA LEU A 104 -3.10 3.63 -25.48
C LEU A 104 -4.29 4.26 -26.23
N LEU A 105 -5.14 3.48 -26.88
CA LEU A 105 -6.05 3.96 -27.95
C LEU A 105 -7.54 4.04 -27.57
N LYS A 106 -7.96 3.66 -26.37
CA LYS A 106 -9.37 3.74 -25.94
C LYS A 106 -9.48 4.36 -24.55
N GLU A 107 -10.24 5.45 -24.41
CA GLU A 107 -10.39 6.17 -23.13
C GLU A 107 -10.81 5.25 -21.98
N LYS A 108 -11.83 4.40 -22.16
CA LYS A 108 -12.31 3.46 -21.13
C LYS A 108 -11.54 2.13 -21.06
N GLY A 109 -10.43 2.02 -21.77
CA GLY A 109 -9.57 0.82 -21.79
C GLY A 109 -8.09 1.18 -21.76
N TYR A 110 -7.76 2.42 -21.36
CA TYR A 110 -6.40 2.88 -21.28
C TYR A 110 -5.64 2.02 -20.28
N SER A 111 -4.52 1.46 -20.74
CA SER A 111 -3.56 0.77 -19.90
C SER A 111 -2.16 1.06 -20.43
N ASN A 112 -1.24 1.35 -19.52
CA ASN A 112 0.17 1.50 -19.82
C ASN A 112 0.99 0.90 -18.68
N TYR A 113 2.25 0.57 -18.97
CA TYR A 113 3.18 0.09 -17.97
C TYR A 113 4.57 0.69 -18.15
N GLU A 114 5.31 0.75 -17.05
CA GLU A 114 6.72 1.13 -17.04
C GLU A 114 7.51 0.23 -16.09
N PHE A 115 8.59 -0.36 -16.58
CA PHE A 115 9.55 -1.08 -15.75
C PHE A 115 10.37 -0.07 -14.95
N LYS A 116 10.27 -0.12 -13.62
CA LYS A 116 11.01 0.79 -12.75
C LYS A 116 12.38 0.24 -12.39
N GLY A 117 12.49 -1.07 -12.21
CA GLY A 117 13.73 -1.74 -11.88
C GLY A 117 13.52 -3.03 -11.09
N VAL A 118 14.54 -3.42 -10.34
CA VAL A 118 14.53 -4.64 -9.51
C VAL A 118 14.77 -4.34 -8.04
N TYR A 119 14.18 -5.15 -7.18
CA TYR A 119 14.41 -5.13 -5.74
C TYR A 119 14.26 -6.54 -5.14
N CYS A 120 15.21 -6.96 -4.31
CA CYS A 120 15.12 -8.23 -3.57
C CYS A 120 14.70 -9.45 -4.43
N GLY A 121 15.24 -9.57 -5.65
CA GLY A 121 14.90 -10.64 -6.58
C GLY A 121 13.56 -10.50 -7.32
N ASN A 122 12.96 -9.30 -7.29
CA ASN A 122 11.70 -8.99 -7.95
C ASN A 122 11.86 -7.85 -8.95
N ALA A 123 11.19 -7.91 -10.10
CA ALA A 123 10.96 -6.73 -10.93
C ALA A 123 9.78 -5.93 -10.38
N LEU A 124 9.88 -4.60 -10.50
CA LEU A 124 8.82 -3.67 -10.19
C LEU A 124 8.33 -3.02 -11.49
N ILE A 125 7.06 -3.24 -11.81
CA ILE A 125 6.41 -2.69 -13.00
C ILE A 125 5.29 -1.78 -12.53
N GLU A 126 5.37 -0.48 -12.83
CA GLU A 126 4.26 0.44 -12.60
C GLU A 126 3.19 0.21 -13.66
N ILE A 127 1.94 0.09 -13.22
CA ILE A 127 0.77 -0.05 -14.09
C ILE A 127 -0.10 1.18 -13.91
N MET A 128 -0.51 1.76 -15.03
CA MET A 128 -1.48 2.85 -15.09
C MET A 128 -2.68 2.39 -15.90
N GLU A 129 -3.87 2.53 -15.36
CA GLU A 129 -5.17 2.16 -15.94
C GLU A 129 -6.11 3.37 -15.90
N PHE A 130 -7.25 3.30 -16.60
CA PHE A 130 -8.21 4.41 -16.65
C PHE A 130 -8.69 4.90 -15.27
N GLU A 131 -8.96 3.98 -14.34
CA GLU A 131 -9.44 4.27 -12.98
C GLU A 131 -8.51 3.66 -11.91
N GLY A 132 -7.26 3.41 -12.28
CA GLY A 132 -6.37 2.65 -11.43
C GLY A 132 -4.91 2.96 -11.66
N TRP A 133 -4.13 2.83 -10.61
CA TRP A 133 -2.69 2.80 -10.70
C TRP A 133 -2.16 1.76 -9.70
N GLY A 134 -0.88 1.46 -9.75
CA GLY A 134 -0.22 0.61 -8.78
C GLY A 134 1.01 -0.04 -9.38
N PHE A 135 1.49 -1.09 -8.73
CA PHE A 135 2.65 -1.82 -9.22
C PHE A 135 2.40 -3.32 -9.24
N LEU A 136 3.09 -4.00 -10.13
CA LEU A 136 3.30 -5.44 -10.09
C LEU A 136 4.68 -5.73 -9.52
N SER A 137 4.73 -6.61 -8.53
CA SER A 137 5.96 -7.21 -8.01
C SER A 137 6.10 -8.62 -8.58
N VAL A 138 7.05 -8.81 -9.50
CA VAL A 138 7.24 -10.06 -10.24
C VAL A 138 8.50 -10.75 -9.76
N ASP A 139 8.39 -11.97 -9.22
CA ASP A 139 9.54 -12.79 -8.85
C ASP A 139 10.36 -13.18 -10.10
N LEU A 140 11.62 -12.77 -10.14
CA LEU A 140 12.51 -12.98 -11.29
C LEU A 140 12.88 -14.45 -11.52
N LYS A 141 12.70 -15.32 -10.52
CA LYS A 141 13.02 -16.74 -10.60
C LYS A 141 11.87 -17.57 -11.18
N ASN A 142 10.63 -17.25 -10.84
CA ASN A 142 9.47 -18.09 -11.15
C ASN A 142 8.28 -17.34 -11.78
N GLY A 143 8.35 -16.02 -11.92
CA GLY A 143 7.28 -15.19 -12.50
C GLY A 143 6.04 -15.01 -11.64
N LEU A 144 6.05 -15.48 -10.38
CA LEU A 144 4.95 -15.29 -9.46
C LEU A 144 4.81 -13.81 -9.11
N THR A 145 3.59 -13.30 -9.22
CA THR A 145 3.31 -11.87 -9.16
C THR A 145 2.23 -11.53 -8.15
N CYS A 146 2.37 -10.37 -7.51
CA CYS A 146 1.29 -9.70 -6.78
C CYS A 146 1.17 -8.23 -7.19
N ARG A 147 -0.01 -7.66 -6.95
CA ARG A 147 -0.24 -6.21 -7.04
C ARG A 147 0.18 -5.56 -5.72
N THR A 148 0.85 -4.41 -5.80
CA THR A 148 1.13 -3.56 -4.64
C THR A 148 0.55 -2.17 -4.90
N MET A 149 0.00 -1.57 -3.85
CA MET A 149 -0.73 -0.29 -3.94
C MET A 149 0.22 0.92 -4.01
N GLY A 150 1.46 0.76 -3.55
CA GLY A 150 2.52 1.75 -3.68
C GLY A 150 3.88 1.10 -3.98
N LYS A 151 4.93 1.91 -4.00
CA LYS A 151 6.31 1.42 -4.16
C LYS A 151 6.68 0.57 -2.94
N PRO A 152 7.12 -0.68 -3.13
CA PRO A 152 7.47 -1.56 -2.02
C PRO A 152 8.76 -1.11 -1.33
N MET A 153 8.79 -1.22 -0.01
CA MET A 153 9.92 -0.89 0.85
C MET A 153 10.25 -2.08 1.75
N THR A 154 11.54 -2.39 1.88
CA THR A 154 12.04 -3.57 2.61
C THR A 154 13.44 -3.32 3.17
N SER A 155 13.81 -4.02 4.25
CA SER A 155 15.15 -3.94 4.85
C SER A 155 15.92 -5.27 4.83
N ASP A 156 15.23 -6.41 4.76
CA ASP A 156 15.81 -7.75 4.84
C ASP A 156 15.49 -8.64 3.64
N GLY A 157 14.64 -8.17 2.71
CA GLY A 157 14.26 -8.91 1.51
C GLY A 157 13.30 -10.08 1.74
N GLU A 158 12.82 -10.30 2.97
CA GLU A 158 11.81 -11.34 3.25
C GLU A 158 10.39 -10.79 3.06
N THR A 159 10.15 -9.60 3.61
CA THR A 159 8.87 -8.90 3.48
C THR A 159 9.06 -7.53 2.84
N ALA A 160 7.98 -6.95 2.32
CA ALA A 160 7.94 -5.55 1.88
C ALA A 160 6.65 -4.89 2.32
N ILE A 161 6.70 -3.61 2.67
CA ILE A 161 5.51 -2.77 2.86
C ILE A 161 5.30 -1.89 1.65
N SER A 162 4.06 -1.67 1.26
CA SER A 162 3.67 -0.63 0.32
C SER A 162 2.45 0.07 0.86
N TYR A 163 2.32 1.37 0.60
CA TYR A 163 1.11 2.10 0.96
C TYR A 163 0.71 3.10 -0.12
N SER A 164 -0.56 3.43 -0.15
CA SER A 164 -1.12 4.46 -1.02
C SER A 164 -2.31 5.12 -0.35
N ASN A 165 -2.50 6.40 -0.63
CA ASN A 165 -3.71 7.12 -0.31
C ASN A 165 -4.57 7.25 -1.57
N TYR A 166 -5.77 6.65 -1.57
CA TYR A 166 -6.74 6.80 -2.66
C TYR A 166 -8.06 7.32 -2.09
N TYR A 167 -8.51 8.48 -2.58
CA TYR A 167 -9.70 9.18 -2.08
C TYR A 167 -9.78 9.36 -0.55
N GLY A 168 -8.64 9.57 0.11
CA GLY A 168 -8.59 9.78 1.55
C GLY A 168 -8.56 8.50 2.38
N GLU A 169 -8.53 7.32 1.76
CA GLU A 169 -8.23 6.06 2.44
C GLU A 169 -6.76 5.67 2.19
N GLU A 170 -6.00 5.54 3.28
CA GLU A 170 -4.66 4.95 3.25
C GLU A 170 -4.76 3.43 3.33
N GLU A 171 -4.39 2.76 2.25
CA GLU A 171 -4.18 1.33 2.24
C GLU A 171 -2.71 1.01 2.48
N ILE A 172 -2.44 0.10 3.41
CA ILE A 172 -1.09 -0.37 3.75
C ILE A 172 -1.06 -1.89 3.58
N ALA A 173 -0.16 -2.38 2.73
CA ALA A 173 0.03 -3.79 2.46
C ALA A 173 1.43 -4.26 2.89
N LEU A 174 1.48 -5.21 3.82
CA LEU A 174 2.65 -6.01 4.14
C LEU A 174 2.64 -7.28 3.28
N THR A 175 3.67 -7.49 2.47
CA THR A 175 3.78 -8.58 1.50
C THR A 175 4.94 -9.50 1.87
N ASP A 176 4.72 -10.81 1.92
CA ASP A 176 5.80 -11.80 1.93
C ASP A 176 6.32 -11.96 0.50
N LEU A 177 7.61 -11.64 0.27
CA LEU A 177 8.17 -11.56 -1.08
C LEU A 177 8.36 -12.93 -1.73
N LYS A 178 8.40 -14.02 -0.95
CA LYS A 178 8.56 -15.39 -1.46
C LYS A 178 7.23 -16.00 -1.87
N THR A 179 6.20 -15.81 -1.05
CA THR A 179 4.88 -16.42 -1.23
C THR A 179 3.89 -15.52 -1.95
N LYS A 180 4.18 -14.21 -2.00
CA LYS A 180 3.31 -13.14 -2.49
C LYS A 180 2.01 -12.95 -1.70
N GLU A 181 1.93 -13.52 -0.51
CA GLU A 181 0.79 -13.34 0.40
C GLU A 181 0.87 -11.98 1.09
N GLN A 182 -0.31 -11.38 1.35
CA GLN A 182 -0.42 -10.01 1.83
C GLN A 182 -1.31 -9.89 3.06
N TYR A 183 -0.87 -9.07 4.01
CA TYR A 183 -1.66 -8.50 5.09
C TYR A 183 -1.95 -7.05 4.74
N VAL A 184 -3.22 -6.70 4.57
CA VAL A 184 -3.65 -5.40 4.06
C VAL A 184 -4.60 -4.75 5.06
N ILE A 185 -4.32 -3.50 5.40
CA ILE A 185 -5.16 -2.67 6.26
C ILE A 185 -5.53 -1.37 5.55
N GLY A 186 -6.72 -0.85 5.85
CA GLY A 186 -7.21 0.44 5.40
C GLY A 186 -7.42 1.40 6.58
N ILE A 187 -7.07 2.67 6.38
CA ILE A 187 -7.20 3.73 7.39
C ILE A 187 -7.80 4.98 6.71
N GLU A 188 -9.03 5.32 7.04
CA GLU A 188 -9.75 6.46 6.44
C GLU A 188 -9.36 7.79 7.10
N GLY A 189 -9.08 8.82 6.30
CA GLY A 189 -8.76 10.16 6.78
C GLY A 189 -7.33 10.32 7.30
N TRP A 190 -6.43 9.39 6.99
CA TRP A 190 -5.02 9.45 7.36
C TRP A 190 -4.14 9.20 6.14
N ARG A 191 -2.89 9.67 6.19
CA ARG A 191 -1.89 9.39 5.15
C ARG A 191 -0.51 9.17 5.74
N THR A 192 0.29 8.29 5.14
CA THR A 192 1.68 8.10 5.55
C THR A 192 2.57 9.24 5.03
N ILE A 193 3.22 9.96 5.95
CA ILE A 193 4.15 11.05 5.62
C ILE A 193 5.63 10.66 5.77
N GLU A 194 5.91 9.64 6.55
CA GLU A 194 7.26 9.10 6.76
C GLU A 194 7.15 7.62 7.12
N SER A 195 8.13 6.83 6.70
CA SER A 195 8.24 5.43 7.07
C SER A 195 9.68 5.03 7.40
N LYS A 196 9.83 4.07 8.31
CA LYS A 196 11.10 3.46 8.70
C LYS A 196 10.95 1.95 8.72
N VAL A 197 12.06 1.24 8.51
CA VAL A 197 12.10 -0.22 8.50
C VAL A 197 13.20 -0.72 9.42
N SER A 198 12.91 -1.75 10.21
CA SER A 198 13.90 -2.46 11.02
C SER A 198 13.58 -3.95 11.02
N LYS A 199 14.36 -4.75 10.29
CA LYS A 199 14.05 -6.18 10.02
C LYS A 199 12.67 -6.28 9.35
N ASN A 200 11.86 -7.27 9.74
CA ASN A 200 10.48 -7.47 9.29
C ASN A 200 9.44 -6.54 9.99
N ARG A 201 9.88 -5.38 10.49
CA ARG A 201 9.01 -4.40 11.16
C ARG A 201 9.04 -3.07 10.44
N TYR A 202 7.85 -2.55 10.22
CA TYR A 202 7.62 -1.32 9.49
C TYR A 202 6.95 -0.33 10.42
N TYR A 203 7.47 0.90 10.41
CA TYR A 203 7.04 1.96 11.30
C TYR A 203 6.60 3.11 10.42
N LEU A 204 5.36 3.55 10.55
CA LEU A 204 4.74 4.59 9.73
C LEU A 204 4.36 5.76 10.63
N LYS A 205 4.69 6.98 10.17
CA LYS A 205 4.18 8.22 10.73
C LYS A 205 3.01 8.67 9.86
N LEU A 206 1.84 8.71 10.46
CA LEU A 206 0.57 9.05 9.82
C LEU A 206 0.19 10.49 10.20
N GLU A 207 -0.27 11.26 9.23
CA GLU A 207 -0.89 12.57 9.42
C GLU A 207 -2.38 12.47 9.06
N SER A 208 -3.26 13.07 9.87
CA SER A 208 -4.68 13.16 9.53
C SER A 208 -4.87 14.06 8.29
N ASP A 209 -5.61 13.59 7.29
CA ASP A 209 -6.01 14.40 6.15
C ASP A 209 -7.15 15.37 6.55
N PHE A 210 -7.04 16.61 6.07
CA PHE A 210 -7.84 17.75 6.48
C PHE A 210 -9.35 17.53 6.21
N GLN A 211 -10.14 17.33 7.26
CA GLN A 211 -11.54 17.78 7.30
C GLN A 211 -11.52 19.22 7.84
N THR A 212 -12.11 20.15 7.09
CA THR A 212 -12.15 21.58 7.44
C THR A 212 -12.68 21.75 8.86
N ASN A 213 -11.78 22.13 9.81
CA ASN A 213 -12.00 22.53 11.22
C ASN A 213 -11.27 21.69 12.29
N CYS A 214 -10.54 20.63 11.94
CA CYS A 214 -9.74 19.86 12.90
C CYS A 214 -8.25 20.26 12.89
N GLU A 215 -7.60 20.30 14.06
CA GLU A 215 -6.13 20.39 14.13
C GLU A 215 -5.50 19.14 13.52
N LYS A 216 -4.34 19.30 12.86
CA LYS A 216 -3.61 18.16 12.31
C LYS A 216 -3.13 17.24 13.44
N GLU A 217 -3.54 15.99 13.40
CA GLU A 217 -3.07 14.96 14.33
C GLU A 217 -1.96 14.11 13.70
N ILE A 218 -1.06 13.61 14.56
CA ILE A 218 0.01 12.67 14.17
C ILE A 218 -0.15 11.38 14.96
N LYS A 219 -0.23 10.26 14.24
CA LYS A 219 -0.23 8.90 14.81
C LYS A 219 0.96 8.11 14.30
N TYR A 220 1.39 7.12 15.08
CA TYR A 220 2.51 6.25 14.72
C TYR A 220 2.01 4.81 14.72
N LEU A 221 2.26 4.11 13.62
CA LEU A 221 1.79 2.75 13.40
C LEU A 221 2.98 1.83 13.22
N LYS A 222 2.95 0.68 13.88
CA LYS A 222 3.85 -0.43 13.60
C LYS A 222 3.09 -1.53 12.86
N VAL A 223 3.67 -2.05 11.79
CA VAL A 223 3.16 -3.18 11.01
C VAL A 223 4.24 -4.25 10.93
N GLU A 224 3.92 -5.49 11.27
CA GLU A 224 4.87 -6.61 11.23
C GLU A 224 4.19 -7.93 10.89
N ARG A 225 4.96 -8.89 10.39
CA ARG A 225 4.53 -10.28 10.28
C ARG A 225 4.62 -10.93 11.66
N LYS A 226 3.58 -11.66 12.06
CA LYS A 226 3.64 -12.52 13.26
C LYS A 226 4.44 -13.78 12.93
N ASN A 227 5.41 -14.10 13.79
CA ASN A 227 6.15 -15.36 13.74
C ASN A 227 5.24 -16.56 13.96
#